data_AF-A0A955V486-F1
#
_entry.id   AF-A0A955V486-F1
#
_cell.length_a   1.000
_cell.length_b   1.000
_cell.length_c   1.000
_cell.angle_alpha   90.00
_cell.angle_beta   90.00
_cell.angle_gamma   90.00
#
_symmetry.space_group_name_H-M   'P 1'
#
loop_
_entity.id
_entity.type
_entity.pdbx_description
1 polymer ?
#
loop_
_entity_poly.entity_id
_entity_poly.type
_entity_poly.pdbx_seq_one_letter_code
_entity_poly.pdbx_strand_id
1 'polypeptide(L)'
;MTRSHRIACLAAAFALTSALAACHDSADETDSDVVSKDTSEAVDSAVDADTFTPIDINVQPDTQADTSDGDTTAGTGEFGAPCFENTDCLSGWCVDSSLGPVCTKLCEEDCPDGWSCVGISGQQDVTFVCVPKASRLCQACTIDTQCGQGMCLTFEDGQRCTQACNSQEECPSGYACEQVTSEGASGASSSQCVPVTGTCACTVGNEGVQEPCSAKNDAGTCFGLRTCLGEDGWSECDAHVPTAEICNGMDDNCNLLTDENLVDDTPCEVTNEFGVCAGHRVCSGAEGWTCVGQEARNESCDYEDNNCDGHIDEGFRDQATGLYTLDTDCGVCGNSCEGFFPNAVSGCRVESGVARCVVTSCAPGFYLAGPTTCLPVIEAACLPCTEDANCVVPGNACVPLDGGLFCGQDCGADNLNGYNEGSCPNGYTCTELGDGRHQCLPYSNSCSCSRTSDQGKSRPCTESNEYGTCAGLQT
;
A
#
# COMPACT_ATOMS: atom_id res chain seq x y z
N MET A 1 -48.33 -24.79 48.34
CA MET A 1 -48.39 -23.39 47.84
C MET A 1 -47.83 -23.41 46.42
N THR A 2 -48.65 -23.73 45.41
CA THR A 2 -49.32 -22.77 44.47
C THR A 2 -48.32 -21.83 43.81
N ARG A 3 -48.16 -21.70 42.48
CA ARG A 3 -48.78 -22.21 41.23
C ARG A 3 -47.76 -21.81 40.13
N SER A 4 -47.28 -22.69 39.23
CA SER A 4 -47.86 -23.06 37.91
C SER A 4 -47.79 -21.88 36.89
N HIS A 5 -47.13 -21.96 35.73
CA HIS A 5 -47.41 -22.88 34.61
C HIS A 5 -46.20 -23.14 33.68
N ARG A 6 -46.17 -24.38 33.15
CA ARG A 6 -45.40 -24.89 32.01
C ARG A 6 -46.28 -24.88 30.75
N ILE A 7 -45.68 -24.85 29.55
CA ILE A 7 -46.18 -25.43 28.28
C ILE A 7 -44.90 -25.88 27.51
N ALA A 8 -44.48 -27.16 27.47
CA ALA A 8 -44.92 -28.34 26.70
C ALA A 8 -44.79 -28.18 25.16
N CYS A 9 -43.72 -28.67 24.51
CA CYS A 9 -43.48 -30.02 23.92
C CYS A 9 -44.44 -30.44 22.77
N LEU A 10 -43.88 -30.66 21.57
CA LEU A 10 -44.17 -31.72 20.56
C LEU A 10 -43.31 -31.42 19.30
N ALA A 11 -42.18 -32.07 19.03
CA ALA A 11 -41.94 -33.45 18.58
C ALA A 11 -42.64 -33.81 17.25
N ALA A 12 -41.87 -33.86 16.16
CA ALA A 12 -42.10 -34.77 15.03
C ALA A 12 -40.77 -35.10 14.34
N ALA A 13 -40.41 -36.38 14.41
CA ALA A 13 -39.28 -37.00 13.74
C ALA A 13 -39.60 -37.25 12.26
N PHE A 14 -38.58 -37.26 11.38
CA PHE A 14 -38.49 -38.27 10.32
C PHE A 14 -37.03 -38.42 9.85
N ALA A 15 -36.60 -39.68 9.80
CA ALA A 15 -35.31 -40.15 9.36
C ALA A 15 -35.20 -40.19 7.83
N LEU A 16 -33.97 -40.11 7.27
CA LEU A 16 -33.32 -41.19 6.50
C LEU A 16 -32.02 -40.71 5.79
N THR A 17 -30.92 -41.43 6.06
CA THR A 17 -29.93 -42.00 5.12
C THR A 17 -29.27 -41.16 4.02
N SER A 18 -27.96 -40.93 4.20
CA SER A 18 -26.84 -41.31 3.32
C SER A 18 -27.01 -41.31 1.80
N ALA A 19 -26.17 -40.52 1.10
CA ALA A 19 -25.35 -40.99 -0.02
C ALA A 19 -24.28 -39.93 -0.39
N LEU A 20 -23.00 -40.28 -0.17
CA LEU A 20 -21.89 -39.73 -0.96
C LEU A 20 -22.06 -40.25 -2.40
N ALA A 21 -22.06 -39.34 -3.38
CA ALA A 21 -21.86 -39.68 -4.77
C ALA A 21 -20.80 -38.74 -5.33
N ALA A 22 -19.60 -39.29 -5.47
CA ALA A 22 -18.58 -38.79 -6.38
C ALA A 22 -19.09 -39.01 -7.82
N CYS A 23 -18.99 -37.98 -8.65
CA CYS A 23 -18.95 -38.14 -10.10
C CYS A 23 -17.65 -37.50 -10.59
N HIS A 24 -16.75 -38.38 -11.01
CA HIS A 24 -15.61 -38.16 -11.86
C HIS A 24 -16.02 -38.71 -13.23
N ASP A 25 -16.02 -37.90 -14.28
CA ASP A 25 -15.59 -38.38 -15.59
C ASP A 25 -15.12 -37.26 -16.53
N SER A 26 -13.96 -37.57 -17.08
CA SER A 26 -13.08 -37.12 -18.16
C SER A 26 -13.61 -36.43 -19.43
N ALA A 27 -12.67 -35.65 -20.01
CA ALA A 27 -12.44 -35.33 -21.44
C ALA A 27 -13.50 -34.45 -22.14
N ASP A 28 -13.22 -33.62 -23.14
CA ASP A 28 -12.17 -33.60 -24.17
C ASP A 28 -12.11 -32.17 -24.75
N GLU A 29 -11.04 -31.87 -25.47
CA GLU A 29 -10.76 -30.56 -26.08
C GLU A 29 -11.71 -30.17 -27.22
N THR A 30 -11.94 -28.87 -27.42
CA THR A 30 -11.74 -28.16 -28.70
C THR A 30 -11.96 -26.65 -28.52
N ASP A 31 -10.88 -25.90 -28.77
CA ASP A 31 -10.77 -24.80 -29.74
C ASP A 31 -11.99 -23.89 -30.00
N SER A 32 -11.86 -22.61 -29.64
CA SER A 32 -12.48 -21.51 -30.36
C SER A 32 -11.76 -20.18 -30.05
N ASP A 33 -11.15 -19.67 -31.10
CA ASP A 33 -10.60 -18.33 -31.30
C ASP A 33 -11.35 -17.20 -30.60
N VAL A 34 -10.64 -16.43 -29.78
CA VAL A 34 -10.91 -15.00 -29.59
C VAL A 34 -9.60 -14.24 -29.76
N VAL A 35 -9.52 -13.53 -30.89
CA VAL A 35 -8.54 -12.51 -31.20
C VAL A 35 -8.69 -11.35 -30.21
N SER A 36 -7.68 -11.18 -29.36
CA SER A 36 -7.38 -9.89 -28.74
C SER A 36 -6.00 -9.45 -29.19
N LYS A 37 -5.97 -8.37 -29.96
CA LYS A 37 -4.78 -7.58 -30.24
C LYS A 37 -4.33 -6.95 -28.92
N ASP A 38 -3.12 -7.29 -28.49
CA ASP A 38 -2.31 -6.36 -27.73
C ASP A 38 -0.91 -6.31 -28.35
N THR A 39 -0.62 -5.13 -28.89
CA THR A 39 0.69 -4.70 -29.34
C THR A 39 1.47 -4.21 -28.13
N SER A 40 2.43 -5.00 -27.65
CA SER A 40 3.55 -4.48 -26.85
C SER A 40 4.82 -4.58 -27.70
N GLU A 41 5.25 -3.45 -28.22
CA GLU A 41 6.56 -3.27 -28.82
C GLU A 41 7.64 -3.58 -27.77
N ALA A 42 8.46 -4.59 -28.03
CA ALA A 42 9.70 -4.80 -27.31
C ALA A 42 10.68 -3.70 -27.73
N VAL A 43 10.92 -2.74 -26.84
CA VAL A 43 11.96 -1.73 -27.02
C VAL A 43 13.28 -2.35 -26.60
N ASP A 44 14.03 -2.81 -27.61
CA ASP A 44 15.44 -3.18 -27.47
C ASP A 44 16.23 -1.91 -27.17
N SER A 45 16.72 -1.77 -25.94
CA SER A 45 17.67 -0.73 -25.56
C SER A 45 18.92 -1.41 -25.01
N ALA A 46 19.88 -1.56 -25.90
CA ALA A 46 21.28 -1.77 -25.56
C ALA A 46 21.75 -0.58 -24.70
N VAL A 47 22.02 -0.84 -23.42
CA VAL A 47 22.75 0.08 -22.55
C VAL A 47 24.22 -0.29 -22.63
N ASP A 48 25.01 0.69 -23.03
CA ASP A 48 26.45 0.64 -23.21
C ASP A 48 27.14 0.22 -21.91
N ALA A 49 28.13 -0.66 -22.03
CA ALA A 49 28.98 -1.05 -20.92
C ALA A 49 29.95 0.09 -20.64
N ASP A 50 29.52 1.03 -19.79
CA ASP A 50 30.37 2.12 -19.35
C ASP A 50 31.53 1.57 -18.50
N THR A 51 32.72 1.82 -19.02
CA THR A 51 34.01 1.58 -18.42
C THR A 51 34.10 2.14 -17.01
N PHE A 52 34.33 1.29 -16.01
CA PHE A 52 34.86 1.71 -14.72
C PHE A 52 36.25 2.32 -14.96
N THR A 53 36.34 3.65 -14.91
CA THR A 53 37.62 4.33 -14.73
C THR A 53 38.08 4.10 -13.30
N PRO A 54 39.31 3.61 -13.07
CA PRO A 54 39.88 3.58 -11.73
C PRO A 54 39.98 5.01 -11.22
N ILE A 55 39.56 5.24 -9.98
CA ILE A 55 39.93 6.44 -9.25
C ILE A 55 41.45 6.34 -9.02
N ASP A 56 42.22 7.11 -9.78
CA ASP A 56 43.62 7.42 -9.46
C ASP A 56 43.63 8.26 -8.18
N ILE A 57 43.67 7.60 -7.01
CA ILE A 57 44.16 8.25 -5.80
C ILE A 57 45.67 8.36 -5.96
N ASN A 58 46.11 9.48 -6.55
CA ASN A 58 47.50 9.89 -6.53
C ASN A 58 47.86 10.30 -5.08
N VAL A 59 48.08 9.32 -4.21
CA VAL A 59 48.80 9.57 -2.94
C VAL A 59 50.26 9.76 -3.33
N GLN A 60 50.68 11.02 -3.43
CA GLN A 60 52.10 11.31 -3.37
C GLN A 60 52.63 10.79 -2.03
N PRO A 61 53.71 10.00 -1.99
CA PRO A 61 54.42 9.81 -0.74
C PRO A 61 54.99 11.18 -0.35
N ASP A 62 54.43 11.77 0.71
CA ASP A 62 55.05 12.90 1.38
C ASP A 62 56.40 12.45 1.93
N THR A 63 57.45 12.60 1.14
CA THR A 63 58.81 12.72 1.64
C THR A 63 58.96 14.10 2.27
N GLN A 64 58.45 14.24 3.49
CA GLN A 64 59.02 15.16 4.47
C GLN A 64 59.53 14.33 5.63
N ALA A 65 60.80 13.94 5.50
CA ALA A 65 61.59 13.58 6.67
C ALA A 65 61.74 14.87 7.49
N ASP A 66 60.98 14.93 8.58
CA ASP A 66 61.11 15.96 9.60
C ASP A 66 62.41 15.67 10.37
N THR A 67 63.51 16.26 9.90
CA THR A 67 64.79 16.20 10.59
C THR A 67 64.82 17.23 11.70
N SER A 68 64.25 16.88 12.84
CA SER A 68 64.70 17.38 14.15
C SER A 68 64.07 16.56 15.26
N ASP A 69 64.78 15.55 15.76
CA ASP A 69 65.26 15.61 17.14
C ASP A 69 66.36 14.59 17.37
N GLY A 70 67.28 14.91 18.27
CA GLY A 70 68.43 14.08 18.57
C GLY A 70 68.02 12.80 19.29
N ASP A 71 68.11 11.68 18.60
CA ASP A 71 68.23 10.38 19.24
C ASP A 71 69.28 9.56 18.51
N THR A 72 70.16 8.90 19.26
CA THR A 72 71.28 8.11 18.74
C THR A 72 70.75 6.91 17.96
N THR A 73 70.51 7.08 16.65
CA THR A 73 70.18 5.98 15.75
C THR A 73 71.34 4.98 15.76
N ALA A 74 71.10 3.78 16.30
CA ALA A 74 71.97 2.63 16.11
C ALA A 74 72.27 2.50 14.61
N GLY A 75 73.53 2.28 14.25
CA GLY A 75 73.95 2.15 12.87
C GLY A 75 73.18 1.04 12.15
N THR A 76 73.00 1.17 10.84
CA THR A 76 72.39 0.11 10.00
C THR A 76 73.10 -1.22 10.26
N GLY A 77 72.36 -2.22 10.74
CA GLY A 77 72.86 -3.58 11.04
C GLY A 77 73.53 -3.76 12.41
N GLU A 78 73.57 -2.74 13.26
CA GLU A 78 74.05 -2.86 14.65
C GLU A 78 73.03 -3.59 15.55
N PHE A 79 73.45 -3.96 16.75
CA PHE A 79 72.59 -4.63 17.72
C PHE A 79 71.32 -3.82 18.01
N GLY A 80 70.15 -4.43 17.83
CA GLY A 80 68.84 -3.79 17.98
C GLY A 80 68.31 -3.09 16.72
N ALA A 81 69.09 -3.00 15.62
CA ALA A 81 68.60 -2.44 14.36
C ALA A 81 67.58 -3.38 13.68
N PRO A 82 66.54 -2.87 12.99
CA PRO A 82 65.59 -3.72 12.26
C PRO A 82 66.26 -4.46 11.10
N CYS A 83 65.84 -5.70 10.82
CA CYS A 83 66.38 -6.54 9.74
C CYS A 83 65.28 -7.38 9.07
N PHE A 84 65.51 -7.85 7.85
CA PHE A 84 64.63 -8.80 7.18
C PHE A 84 65.31 -10.16 6.98
N GLU A 85 66.62 -10.16 6.79
CA GLU A 85 67.43 -11.37 6.64
C GLU A 85 68.71 -11.28 7.48
N ASN A 86 69.33 -12.43 7.76
CA ASN A 86 70.56 -12.52 8.57
C ASN A 86 71.71 -11.65 8.06
N THR A 87 71.78 -11.41 6.75
CA THR A 87 72.83 -10.59 6.11
C THR A 87 72.71 -9.11 6.38
N ASP A 88 71.55 -8.65 6.84
CA ASP A 88 71.31 -7.24 7.19
C ASP A 88 72.01 -6.86 8.50
N CYS A 89 72.45 -7.86 9.27
CA CYS A 89 73.04 -7.70 10.59
C CYS A 89 74.55 -7.88 10.55
N LEU A 90 75.29 -6.97 11.20
CA LEU A 90 76.74 -7.07 11.33
C LEU A 90 77.18 -8.33 12.09
N SER A 91 76.30 -8.87 12.94
CA SER A 91 76.47 -10.15 13.63
C SER A 91 76.21 -11.37 12.75
N GLY A 92 75.57 -11.20 11.60
CA GLY A 92 75.08 -12.28 10.75
C GLY A 92 73.80 -12.96 11.26
N TRP A 93 73.12 -12.38 12.24
CA TRP A 93 71.91 -12.95 12.84
C TRP A 93 70.80 -11.92 13.00
N CYS A 94 69.68 -12.19 12.35
CA CYS A 94 68.42 -11.49 12.47
C CYS A 94 67.47 -12.38 13.28
N VAL A 95 66.95 -11.89 14.41
CA VAL A 95 66.11 -12.66 15.33
C VAL A 95 64.77 -11.94 15.55
N ASP A 96 63.71 -12.72 15.74
CA ASP A 96 62.37 -12.16 15.97
C ASP A 96 62.28 -11.46 17.34
N SER A 97 61.67 -10.27 17.36
CA SER A 97 61.27 -9.56 18.58
C SER A 97 59.78 -9.20 18.56
N SER A 98 59.26 -8.74 19.70
CA SER A 98 57.88 -8.27 19.84
C SER A 98 57.55 -7.03 19.00
N LEU A 99 58.55 -6.32 18.48
CA LEU A 99 58.40 -5.14 17.62
C LEU A 99 58.83 -5.40 16.16
N GLY A 100 59.12 -6.66 15.81
CA GLY A 100 59.62 -7.08 14.50
C GLY A 100 61.03 -7.69 14.56
N PRO A 101 61.52 -8.28 13.45
CA PRO A 101 62.86 -8.85 13.37
C PRO A 101 63.96 -7.80 13.58
N VAL A 102 64.92 -8.10 14.47
CA VAL A 102 66.00 -7.19 14.87
C VAL A 102 67.36 -7.91 14.87
N CYS A 103 68.40 -7.15 14.58
CA CYS A 103 69.77 -7.63 14.60
C CYS A 103 70.23 -7.92 16.02
N THR A 104 70.85 -9.07 16.20
CA THR A 104 71.38 -9.49 17.50
C THR A 104 72.90 -9.51 17.56
N LYS A 105 73.50 -10.03 18.63
CA LYS A 105 74.91 -10.36 18.77
C LYS A 105 75.08 -11.79 19.27
N LEU A 106 76.26 -12.35 19.03
CA LEU A 106 76.68 -13.61 19.63
C LEU A 106 76.92 -13.41 21.14
N CYS A 107 76.66 -14.46 21.91
CA CYS A 107 76.88 -14.47 23.37
C CYS A 107 77.56 -15.80 23.76
N GLU A 108 78.35 -15.79 24.83
CA GLU A 108 78.88 -17.02 25.42
C GLU A 108 78.06 -17.38 26.67
N GLU A 109 77.84 -16.43 27.58
CA GLU A 109 76.97 -16.62 28.75
C GLU A 109 76.10 -15.38 29.06
N ASP A 110 76.57 -14.15 28.77
CA ASP A 110 75.85 -12.91 29.10
C ASP A 110 75.31 -12.14 27.88
N CYS A 111 74.07 -11.65 28.01
CA CYS A 111 73.42 -10.73 27.06
C CYS A 111 73.02 -9.42 27.76
N PRO A 112 72.81 -8.32 27.01
CA PRO A 112 72.33 -7.05 27.56
C PRO A 112 70.99 -7.21 28.27
N ASP A 113 70.66 -6.29 29.17
CA ASP A 113 69.37 -6.28 29.86
C ASP A 113 68.21 -6.36 28.87
N GLY A 114 67.24 -7.23 29.15
CA GLY A 114 66.14 -7.53 28.24
C GLY A 114 66.43 -8.60 27.17
N TRP A 115 67.63 -9.20 27.14
CA TRP A 115 68.00 -10.26 26.19
C TRP A 115 68.51 -11.51 26.92
N SER A 116 68.27 -12.69 26.35
CA SER A 116 68.72 -13.97 26.89
C SER A 116 69.65 -14.65 25.90
N CYS A 117 70.73 -15.27 26.39
CA CYS A 117 71.64 -16.03 25.55
C CYS A 117 71.01 -17.40 25.24
N VAL A 118 70.70 -17.65 23.96
CA VAL A 118 70.04 -18.88 23.51
C VAL A 118 70.87 -19.55 22.42
N GLY A 119 71.09 -20.85 22.56
CA GLY A 119 71.76 -21.67 21.55
C GLY A 119 70.82 -22.03 20.41
N ILE A 120 71.05 -21.49 19.21
CA ILE A 120 70.32 -21.87 18.00
C ILE A 120 71.13 -22.97 17.29
N SER A 121 70.49 -24.12 17.09
CA SER A 121 71.13 -25.26 16.43
C SER A 121 71.10 -25.07 14.91
N GLY A 122 72.27 -24.80 14.31
CA GLY A 122 72.47 -24.94 12.87
C GLY A 122 72.70 -26.41 12.49
N GLN A 123 72.66 -26.73 11.19
CA GLN A 123 72.72 -28.13 10.72
C GLN A 123 73.97 -28.91 11.18
N GLN A 124 75.04 -28.27 11.69
CA GLN A 124 76.23 -28.96 12.22
C GLN A 124 76.90 -28.30 13.45
N ASP A 125 76.51 -27.08 13.89
CA ASP A 125 77.09 -26.38 15.06
C ASP A 125 76.02 -25.57 15.82
N VAL A 126 76.16 -25.47 17.16
CA VAL A 126 75.28 -24.66 18.03
C VAL A 126 75.90 -23.28 18.20
N THR A 127 75.20 -22.26 17.72
CA THR A 127 75.63 -20.86 17.85
C THR A 127 74.76 -20.16 18.88
N PHE A 128 75.39 -19.56 19.88
CA PHE A 128 74.70 -18.83 20.94
C PHE A 128 74.51 -17.37 20.51
N VAL A 129 73.26 -16.94 20.43
CA VAL A 129 72.87 -15.58 20.09
C VAL A 129 72.00 -14.99 21.19
N CYS A 130 72.09 -13.67 21.37
CA CYS A 130 71.13 -12.98 22.22
C CYS A 130 69.76 -13.01 21.52
N VAL A 131 68.72 -13.44 22.20
CA VAL A 131 67.34 -13.28 21.71
C VAL A 131 66.66 -12.34 22.71
N PRO A 132 65.85 -11.37 22.25
CA PRO A 132 65.07 -10.57 23.18
C PRO A 132 64.33 -11.50 24.12
N LYS A 133 64.27 -11.18 25.41
CA LYS A 133 63.38 -11.85 26.35
C LYS A 133 61.96 -11.48 25.94
N ALA A 134 61.45 -12.12 24.90
CA ALA A 134 60.07 -11.98 24.48
C ALA A 134 59.24 -12.52 25.64
N SER A 135 58.63 -11.62 26.40
CA SER A 135 57.68 -12.02 27.41
C SER A 135 56.56 -12.75 26.67
N ARG A 136 56.38 -14.04 27.00
CA ARG A 136 55.27 -14.84 26.48
C ARG A 136 53.97 -14.49 27.20
N LEU A 137 53.98 -13.49 28.08
CA LEU A 137 52.79 -12.98 28.74
C LEU A 137 51.71 -12.72 27.71
N CYS A 138 50.53 -13.27 27.98
CA CYS A 138 49.35 -13.11 27.14
C CYS A 138 49.41 -13.74 25.74
N GLN A 139 50.41 -14.56 25.45
CA GLN A 139 50.38 -15.42 24.27
C GLN A 139 49.42 -16.59 24.48
N ALA A 140 48.68 -16.99 23.44
CA ALA A 140 47.82 -18.16 23.50
C ALA A 140 48.64 -19.44 23.73
N CYS A 141 48.09 -20.35 24.54
CA CYS A 141 48.70 -21.63 24.86
C CYS A 141 47.62 -22.69 25.09
N THR A 142 48.03 -23.96 25.12
CA THR A 142 47.21 -25.11 25.48
C THR A 142 47.85 -25.94 26.59
N ILE A 143 49.17 -25.84 26.79
CA ILE A 143 49.93 -26.52 27.85
C ILE A 143 51.05 -25.62 28.39
N ASP A 144 51.43 -25.84 29.65
CA ASP A 144 52.43 -25.02 30.37
C ASP A 144 53.78 -24.90 29.63
N THR A 145 54.23 -25.96 28.94
CA THR A 145 55.54 -25.97 28.26
C THR A 145 55.65 -24.94 27.13
N GLN A 146 54.52 -24.43 26.63
CA GLN A 146 54.49 -23.38 25.61
C GLN A 146 54.82 -21.99 26.21
N CYS A 147 54.72 -21.83 27.53
CA CYS A 147 54.93 -20.56 28.22
C CYS A 147 56.36 -20.39 28.75
N GLY A 148 57.26 -21.32 28.43
CA GLY A 148 58.64 -21.29 28.88
C GLY A 148 58.73 -21.55 30.39
N GLN A 149 59.01 -20.50 31.16
CA GLN A 149 59.07 -20.57 32.62
C GLN A 149 57.75 -20.23 33.31
N GLY A 150 56.74 -19.80 32.56
CA GLY A 150 55.40 -19.53 33.08
C GLY A 150 54.41 -20.68 32.88
N MET A 151 53.16 -20.45 33.28
CA MET A 151 52.08 -21.43 33.20
C MET A 151 51.02 -21.02 32.19
N CYS A 152 50.32 -22.00 31.63
CA CYS A 152 49.19 -21.77 30.75
C CYS A 152 47.90 -21.72 31.56
N LEU A 153 47.41 -20.51 31.86
CA LEU A 153 46.22 -20.31 32.69
C LEU A 153 45.01 -19.95 31.84
N THR A 154 43.82 -20.28 32.34
CA THR A 154 42.54 -19.95 31.69
C THR A 154 42.05 -18.59 32.18
N PHE A 155 41.84 -17.65 31.25
CA PHE A 155 41.21 -16.35 31.46
C PHE A 155 39.89 -16.26 30.68
N GLU A 156 39.17 -15.14 30.79
CA GLU A 156 37.92 -14.89 30.05
C GLU A 156 38.13 -14.99 28.52
N ASP A 157 39.26 -14.51 28.02
CA ASP A 157 39.62 -14.54 26.60
C ASP A 157 40.29 -15.86 26.15
N GLY A 158 40.34 -16.85 27.03
CA GLY A 158 40.85 -18.19 26.78
C GLY A 158 42.18 -18.49 27.49
N GLN A 159 42.85 -19.56 27.08
CA GLN A 159 44.12 -19.97 27.68
C GLN A 159 45.27 -19.05 27.24
N ARG A 160 46.02 -18.53 28.21
CA ARG A 160 47.10 -17.57 28.00
C ARG A 160 48.31 -17.89 28.88
N CYS A 161 49.47 -17.63 28.32
CA CYS A 161 50.73 -17.78 29.01
C CYS A 161 50.90 -16.68 30.06
N THR A 162 51.32 -17.11 31.24
CA THR A 162 51.80 -16.25 32.32
C THR A 162 53.32 -16.28 32.39
N GLN A 163 53.91 -15.59 33.35
CA GLN A 163 55.36 -15.61 33.61
C GLN A 163 55.59 -15.83 35.10
N ALA A 164 56.50 -16.74 35.47
CA ALA A 164 56.84 -16.93 36.88
C ALA A 164 57.43 -15.65 37.49
N CYS A 165 57.09 -15.40 38.76
CA CYS A 165 57.58 -14.26 39.53
C CYS A 165 57.81 -14.67 40.98
N ASN A 166 58.78 -14.04 41.66
CA ASN A 166 58.94 -14.19 43.11
C ASN A 166 58.51 -12.93 43.88
N SER A 167 58.38 -11.80 43.19
CA SER A 167 57.99 -10.51 43.75
C SER A 167 57.30 -9.64 42.69
N GLN A 168 56.55 -8.62 43.13
CA GLN A 168 55.84 -7.69 42.23
C GLN A 168 56.77 -6.93 41.27
N GLU A 169 58.02 -6.70 41.66
CA GLU A 169 59.02 -5.97 40.84
C GLU A 169 59.45 -6.75 39.58
N GLU A 170 59.21 -8.06 39.54
CA GLU A 170 59.51 -8.91 38.38
C GLU A 170 58.40 -8.88 37.31
N CYS A 171 57.21 -8.36 37.65
CA CYS A 171 56.09 -8.28 36.74
C CYS A 171 56.07 -6.93 36.01
N PRO A 172 55.87 -6.92 34.67
CA PRO A 172 55.68 -5.69 33.92
C PRO A 172 54.45 -4.90 34.40
N SER A 173 54.41 -3.60 34.09
CA SER A 173 53.24 -2.76 34.37
C SER A 173 51.95 -3.39 33.79
N GLY A 174 50.87 -3.37 34.58
CA GLY A 174 49.61 -4.05 34.24
C GLY A 174 49.54 -5.53 34.64
N TYR A 175 50.55 -6.07 35.33
CA TYR A 175 50.55 -7.44 35.84
C TYR A 175 50.83 -7.48 37.35
N ALA A 176 50.11 -8.34 38.07
CA ALA A 176 50.32 -8.61 39.48
C ALA A 176 50.96 -9.98 39.69
N CYS A 177 51.91 -10.08 40.62
CA CYS A 177 52.50 -11.36 41.01
C CYS A 177 51.57 -12.09 41.99
N GLU A 178 50.78 -13.03 41.49
CA GLU A 178 49.79 -13.77 42.29
C GLU A 178 50.12 -15.26 42.38
N GLN A 179 49.76 -15.90 43.51
CA GLN A 179 49.82 -17.36 43.60
C GLN A 179 48.64 -17.99 42.90
N VAL A 180 48.94 -18.74 41.85
CA VAL A 180 47.96 -19.44 41.03
C VAL A 180 48.19 -20.94 41.10
N THR A 181 47.11 -21.69 40.97
CA THR A 181 47.13 -23.16 40.87
C THR A 181 46.73 -23.56 39.46
N SER A 182 47.55 -24.34 38.75
CA SER A 182 47.08 -24.94 37.49
C SER A 182 45.99 -25.96 37.77
N GLU A 183 44.91 -25.90 36.99
CA GLU A 183 43.87 -26.94 36.95
C GLU A 183 44.35 -28.20 36.19
N GLY A 184 45.63 -28.25 35.79
CA GLY A 184 46.28 -29.37 35.08
C GLY A 184 47.31 -30.14 35.93
N ALA A 185 47.08 -31.45 36.06
CA ALA A 185 47.94 -32.58 36.46
C ALA A 185 48.90 -32.51 37.67
N SER A 186 49.21 -31.36 38.27
CA SER A 186 50.20 -31.30 39.37
C SER A 186 49.72 -30.61 40.64
N GLY A 187 48.61 -29.85 40.62
CA GLY A 187 48.11 -29.14 41.80
C GLY A 187 49.15 -28.24 42.48
N ALA A 188 50.18 -27.83 41.74
CA ALA A 188 51.29 -27.05 42.26
C ALA A 188 50.92 -25.57 42.21
N SER A 189 50.89 -24.93 43.37
CA SER A 189 50.79 -23.47 43.46
C SER A 189 52.14 -22.86 43.10
N SER A 190 52.16 -21.93 42.15
CA SER A 190 53.33 -21.11 41.88
C SER A 190 52.94 -19.66 41.65
N SER A 191 53.85 -18.75 41.97
CA SER A 191 53.64 -17.32 41.79
C SER A 191 53.84 -16.95 40.32
N GLN A 192 52.82 -16.38 39.69
CA GLN A 192 52.80 -16.00 38.29
C GLN A 192 52.35 -14.54 38.14
N CYS A 193 52.96 -13.81 37.20
CA CYS A 193 52.49 -12.53 36.71
C CYS A 193 51.19 -12.75 35.93
N VAL A 194 50.07 -12.32 36.50
CA VAL A 194 48.75 -12.35 35.90
C VAL A 194 48.29 -10.93 35.57
N PRO A 195 47.55 -10.71 34.47
CA PRO A 195 47.05 -9.38 34.13
C PRO A 195 46.12 -8.87 35.23
N VAL A 196 46.31 -7.62 35.67
CA VAL A 196 45.48 -7.01 36.73
C VAL A 196 44.01 -6.87 36.32
N THR A 197 43.75 -6.81 35.02
CA THR A 197 42.42 -6.76 34.39
C THR A 197 41.73 -8.13 34.35
N GLY A 198 42.44 -9.22 34.68
CA GLY A 198 41.93 -10.59 34.61
C GLY A 198 41.80 -11.15 33.19
N THR A 199 42.23 -10.41 32.17
CA THR A 199 42.19 -10.83 30.77
C THR A 199 43.44 -10.35 30.04
N CYS A 200 43.86 -11.11 29.03
CA CYS A 200 44.95 -10.72 28.14
C CYS A 200 44.48 -9.92 26.92
N ALA A 201 43.17 -9.80 26.72
CA ALA A 201 42.58 -9.00 25.65
C ALA A 201 42.60 -7.50 25.96
N CYS A 202 42.59 -7.12 27.25
CA CYS A 202 42.72 -5.73 27.70
C CYS A 202 43.82 -5.60 28.76
N THR A 203 44.82 -4.79 28.46
CA THR A 203 45.99 -4.48 29.28
C THR A 203 46.34 -3.00 29.12
N VAL A 204 47.25 -2.49 29.95
CA VAL A 204 47.78 -1.12 29.83
C VAL A 204 48.43 -0.88 28.47
N GLY A 205 49.03 -1.90 27.86
CA GLY A 205 49.72 -1.78 26.57
C GLY A 205 48.80 -1.61 25.36
N ASN A 206 47.49 -1.83 25.53
CA ASN A 206 46.51 -1.74 24.45
C ASN A 206 45.22 -1.01 24.87
N GLU A 207 45.36 -0.01 25.74
CA GLU A 207 44.30 0.94 26.06
C GLU A 207 43.73 1.57 24.78
N GLY A 208 42.40 1.71 24.73
CA GLY A 208 41.67 2.25 23.57
C GLY A 208 41.31 1.21 22.50
N VAL A 209 41.80 -0.03 22.59
CA VAL A 209 41.30 -1.12 21.72
C VAL A 209 39.84 -1.40 22.04
N GLN A 210 39.06 -1.65 20.99
CA GLN A 210 37.64 -2.00 21.10
C GLN A 210 37.41 -3.45 20.68
N GLU A 211 36.46 -4.12 21.33
CA GLU A 211 36.00 -5.45 20.91
C GLU A 211 34.47 -5.57 20.96
N PRO A 212 33.88 -6.48 20.16
CA PRO A 212 32.45 -6.74 20.21
C PRO A 212 32.01 -7.28 21.57
N CYS A 213 30.88 -6.78 22.05
CA CYS A 213 30.18 -7.29 23.22
C CYS A 213 28.68 -7.44 22.90
N SER A 214 27.92 -8.01 23.82
CA SER A 214 26.47 -8.16 23.65
C SER A 214 25.69 -7.99 24.94
N ALA A 215 24.50 -7.42 24.84
CA ALA A 215 23.50 -7.36 25.89
C ALA A 215 22.35 -8.31 25.54
N LYS A 216 22.00 -9.23 26.46
CA LYS A 216 21.01 -10.28 26.23
C LYS A 216 19.98 -10.35 27.34
N ASN A 217 18.71 -10.43 26.97
CA ASN A 217 17.60 -10.71 27.87
C ASN A 217 16.53 -11.57 27.14
N ASP A 218 15.31 -11.62 27.69
CA ASP A 218 14.21 -12.38 27.09
C ASP A 218 13.66 -11.76 25.79
N ALA A 219 13.89 -10.46 25.55
CA ALA A 219 13.46 -9.77 24.33
C ALA A 219 14.40 -10.06 23.16
N GLY A 220 15.73 -10.12 23.39
CA GLY A 220 16.67 -10.50 22.34
C GLY A 220 18.14 -10.35 22.71
N THR A 221 18.99 -10.11 21.72
CA THR A 221 20.44 -9.94 21.89
C THR A 221 20.96 -8.82 21.00
N CYS A 222 21.32 -7.69 21.62
CA CYS A 222 21.90 -6.56 20.94
C CYS A 222 23.43 -6.63 21.03
N PHE A 223 24.09 -6.16 19.98
CA PHE A 223 25.55 -6.11 19.89
C PHE A 223 26.05 -4.67 20.04
N GLY A 224 27.24 -4.53 20.59
CA GLY A 224 27.92 -3.26 20.80
C GLY A 224 29.42 -3.48 20.90
N LEU A 225 30.10 -2.47 21.41
CA LEU A 225 31.52 -2.44 21.67
C LEU A 225 31.78 -2.19 23.15
N ARG A 226 32.88 -2.76 23.64
CA ARG A 226 33.51 -2.34 24.89
C ARG A 226 34.92 -1.87 24.60
N THR A 227 35.40 -0.89 25.34
CA THR A 227 36.72 -0.25 25.14
C THR A 227 37.65 -0.61 26.28
N CYS A 228 38.90 -0.96 25.98
CA CYS A 228 39.90 -1.25 27.00
C CYS A 228 40.35 0.04 27.67
N LEU A 229 40.20 0.14 28.99
CA LEU A 229 40.56 1.29 29.83
C LEU A 229 41.91 1.09 30.54
N GLY A 230 42.80 0.29 29.95
CA GLY A 230 44.14 0.04 30.49
C GLY A 230 44.11 -0.78 31.78
N GLU A 231 44.48 -0.19 32.91
CA GLU A 231 44.49 -0.86 34.22
C GLU A 231 43.07 -1.15 34.74
N ASP A 232 42.07 -0.36 34.31
CA ASP A 232 40.67 -0.49 34.75
C ASP A 232 39.90 -1.59 33.99
N GLY A 233 40.55 -2.27 33.03
CA GLY A 233 39.95 -3.37 32.27
C GLY A 233 38.97 -2.89 31.19
N TRP A 234 38.04 -3.76 30.80
CA TRP A 234 37.04 -3.41 29.80
C TRP A 234 35.96 -2.48 30.37
N SER A 235 35.56 -1.47 29.58
CA SER A 235 34.37 -0.67 29.87
C SER A 235 33.11 -1.54 29.91
N GLU A 236 32.01 -0.98 30.43
CA GLU A 236 30.70 -1.54 30.17
C GLU A 236 30.45 -1.65 28.65
N CYS A 237 29.64 -2.64 28.28
CA CYS A 237 29.22 -2.83 26.90
C CYS A 237 28.28 -1.69 26.49
N ASP A 238 28.55 -1.04 25.36
CA ASP A 238 27.70 0.05 24.85
C ASP A 238 26.45 -0.45 24.08
N ALA A 239 26.27 -1.77 23.98
CA ALA A 239 25.11 -2.38 23.35
C ALA A 239 23.82 -1.91 24.04
N HIS A 240 22.82 -1.55 23.24
CA HIS A 240 21.50 -1.25 23.77
C HIS A 240 20.93 -2.46 24.52
N VAL A 241 20.18 -2.24 25.60
CA VAL A 241 19.49 -3.33 26.29
C VAL A 241 18.24 -3.67 25.47
N PRO A 242 18.07 -4.90 24.97
CA PRO A 242 16.93 -5.21 24.11
C PRO A 242 15.59 -4.93 24.80
N THR A 243 14.67 -4.25 24.12
CA THR A 243 13.31 -3.98 24.62
C THR A 243 12.28 -4.36 23.57
N ALA A 244 10.99 -4.46 23.94
CA ALA A 244 9.95 -4.65 22.94
C ALA A 244 9.95 -3.48 21.94
N GLU A 245 9.66 -3.77 20.67
CA GLU A 245 9.59 -2.77 19.62
C GLU A 245 8.70 -1.59 20.00
N ILE A 246 9.15 -0.39 19.64
CA ILE A 246 8.36 0.82 19.57
C ILE A 246 8.52 1.42 18.18
N CYS A 247 7.53 2.19 17.71
CA CYS A 247 7.60 2.78 16.37
C CYS A 247 8.62 3.93 16.33
N ASN A 248 9.87 3.61 16.07
CA ASN A 248 10.99 4.55 16.08
C ASN A 248 12.00 4.32 14.93
N GLY A 249 11.80 3.30 14.09
CA GLY A 249 12.72 2.97 13.00
C GLY A 249 13.99 2.24 13.44
N MET A 250 14.02 1.74 14.67
CA MET A 250 15.10 0.94 15.25
C MET A 250 14.59 -0.46 15.54
N ASP A 251 15.51 -1.43 15.51
CA ASP A 251 15.25 -2.79 15.97
C ASP A 251 15.56 -2.81 17.48
N ASP A 252 14.55 -2.52 18.30
CA ASP A 252 14.73 -2.34 19.75
C ASP A 252 15.02 -3.66 20.45
N ASN A 253 14.54 -4.78 19.91
CA ASN A 253 14.79 -6.12 20.46
C ASN A 253 15.98 -6.84 19.79
N CYS A 254 16.57 -6.25 18.75
CA CYS A 254 17.70 -6.79 18.00
C CYS A 254 17.44 -8.17 17.37
N ASN A 255 16.24 -8.42 16.83
CA ASN A 255 15.88 -9.67 16.14
C ASN A 255 16.04 -9.63 14.61
N LEU A 256 16.61 -8.54 14.09
CA LEU A 256 16.83 -8.24 12.66
C LEU A 256 15.56 -7.84 11.90
N LEU A 257 14.48 -7.55 12.60
CA LEU A 257 13.27 -6.93 12.07
C LEU A 257 13.12 -5.59 12.77
N THR A 258 12.61 -4.60 12.04
CA THR A 258 12.47 -3.23 12.54
C THR A 258 10.99 -2.93 12.63
N ASP A 259 10.54 -2.42 13.79
CA ASP A 259 9.17 -2.01 14.05
C ASP A 259 8.12 -3.11 13.78
N GLU A 260 8.44 -4.39 14.03
CA GLU A 260 7.54 -5.50 13.73
C GLU A 260 6.44 -5.69 14.77
N ASN A 261 5.31 -6.27 14.33
CA ASN A 261 4.18 -6.62 15.20
C ASN A 261 3.60 -5.45 16.01
N LEU A 262 3.83 -4.21 15.56
CA LEU A 262 3.27 -3.01 16.18
C LEU A 262 1.84 -2.78 15.68
N VAL A 263 0.91 -2.65 16.63
CA VAL A 263 -0.49 -2.30 16.37
C VAL A 263 -0.87 -1.17 17.31
N ASP A 264 -1.41 -0.10 16.75
CA ASP A 264 -1.99 1.02 17.50
C ASP A 264 -3.46 1.19 17.08
N ASP A 265 -4.37 0.69 17.92
CA ASP A 265 -5.83 0.78 17.72
C ASP A 265 -6.39 2.17 18.05
N THR A 266 -5.54 3.15 18.39
CA THR A 266 -5.98 4.51 18.65
C THR A 266 -6.51 5.13 17.35
N PRO A 267 -7.79 5.56 17.30
CA PRO A 267 -8.32 6.21 16.11
C PRO A 267 -7.56 7.50 15.82
N CYS A 268 -7.43 7.82 14.55
CA CYS A 268 -6.85 9.07 14.09
C CYS A 268 -7.69 9.67 12.97
N GLU A 269 -7.40 10.91 12.60
CA GLU A 269 -8.15 11.64 11.58
C GLU A 269 -7.22 12.17 10.49
N VAL A 270 -7.64 12.03 9.23
CA VAL A 270 -7.01 12.62 8.06
C VAL A 270 -7.81 13.88 7.71
N THR A 271 -7.18 15.05 7.85
CA THR A 271 -7.81 16.36 7.63
C THR A 271 -7.23 17.04 6.40
N ASN A 272 -8.09 17.54 5.52
CA ASN A 272 -7.71 18.41 4.41
C ASN A 272 -8.74 19.55 4.22
N GLU A 273 -8.72 20.22 3.06
CA GLU A 273 -9.64 21.33 2.79
C GLU A 273 -11.11 20.91 2.60
N PHE A 274 -11.37 19.64 2.28
CA PHE A 274 -12.72 19.12 2.01
C PHE A 274 -13.39 18.55 3.26
N GLY A 275 -12.62 18.02 4.22
CA GLY A 275 -13.21 17.42 5.41
C GLY A 275 -12.22 16.70 6.32
N VAL A 276 -12.79 15.90 7.23
CA VAL A 276 -12.06 15.14 8.24
C VAL A 276 -12.54 13.69 8.20
N CYS A 277 -11.70 12.80 7.69
CA CYS A 277 -12.01 11.38 7.58
C CYS A 277 -11.32 10.58 8.68
N ALA A 278 -12.01 9.57 9.20
CA ALA A 278 -11.40 8.62 10.13
C ALA A 278 -10.29 7.80 9.45
N GLY A 279 -9.23 7.52 10.21
CA GLY A 279 -8.10 6.71 9.80
C GLY A 279 -7.61 5.81 10.92
N HIS A 280 -6.59 5.02 10.61
CA HIS A 280 -5.87 4.15 11.54
C HIS A 280 -4.39 4.50 11.54
N ARG A 281 -3.72 4.24 12.66
CA ARG A 281 -2.31 4.58 12.83
C ARG A 281 -1.46 3.42 12.30
N VAL A 282 -0.49 3.75 11.44
CA VAL A 282 0.46 2.81 10.87
C VAL A 282 1.86 3.29 11.23
N CYS A 283 2.73 2.36 11.64
CA CYS A 283 4.11 2.72 11.92
C CYS A 283 4.86 3.02 10.61
N SER A 284 5.46 4.21 10.53
CA SER A 284 6.29 4.69 9.43
C SER A 284 7.77 4.75 9.82
N GLY A 285 8.19 3.86 10.72
CA GLY A 285 9.54 3.75 11.26
C GLY A 285 10.02 5.02 11.96
N ALA A 286 11.10 5.62 11.47
CA ALA A 286 11.70 6.81 12.09
C ALA A 286 10.76 8.04 12.07
N GLU A 287 9.77 8.07 11.16
CA GLU A 287 8.74 9.12 11.13
C GLU A 287 7.67 8.91 12.22
N GLY A 288 7.69 7.76 12.89
CA GLY A 288 6.74 7.37 13.92
C GLY A 288 5.40 6.94 13.35
N TRP A 289 4.37 7.03 14.18
CA TRP A 289 3.01 6.65 13.82
C TRP A 289 2.35 7.69 12.91
N THR A 290 2.01 7.29 11.68
CA THR A 290 1.28 8.09 10.71
C THR A 290 -0.18 7.69 10.65
N CYS A 291 -1.08 8.67 10.51
CA CYS A 291 -2.49 8.38 10.27
C CYS A 291 -2.73 8.06 8.79
N VAL A 292 -3.26 6.88 8.51
CA VAL A 292 -3.62 6.43 7.16
C VAL A 292 -5.13 6.23 7.11
N GLY A 293 -5.77 6.83 6.12
CA GLY A 293 -7.23 6.81 5.95
C GLY A 293 -7.64 7.38 4.60
N GLN A 294 -8.95 7.42 4.34
CA GLN A 294 -9.49 8.13 3.18
C GLN A 294 -9.11 9.61 3.26
N GLU A 295 -8.62 10.17 2.16
CA GLU A 295 -8.55 11.63 2.03
C GLU A 295 -9.93 12.16 1.64
N ALA A 296 -10.44 13.14 2.39
CA ALA A 296 -11.70 13.79 2.08
C ALA A 296 -11.64 14.45 0.69
N ARG A 297 -12.74 14.39 -0.06
CA ARG A 297 -12.89 14.99 -1.39
C ARG A 297 -14.20 15.75 -1.46
N ASN A 298 -14.37 16.56 -2.50
CA ASN A 298 -15.69 17.14 -2.78
C ASN A 298 -16.69 16.03 -3.10
N GLU A 299 -17.91 16.18 -2.62
CA GLU A 299 -19.01 15.27 -2.93
C GLU A 299 -19.19 15.07 -4.43
N SER A 300 -19.42 13.83 -4.78
CA SER A 300 -19.82 13.33 -6.08
C SER A 300 -21.03 12.45 -5.87
N CYS A 301 -21.91 12.33 -6.86
CA CYS A 301 -23.02 11.38 -6.76
C CYS A 301 -22.48 9.96 -7.02
N ASP A 302 -21.94 9.31 -5.98
CA ASP A 302 -21.33 7.98 -6.04
C ASP A 302 -21.75 7.05 -4.91
N TYR A 303 -22.71 7.47 -4.07
CA TYR A 303 -23.22 6.77 -2.90
C TYR A 303 -22.21 6.63 -1.75
N GLU A 304 -21.10 7.35 -1.81
CA GLU A 304 -20.12 7.44 -0.74
C GLU A 304 -20.22 8.81 -0.04
N ASP A 305 -19.73 8.86 1.20
CA ASP A 305 -19.51 10.11 1.91
C ASP A 305 -18.07 10.53 1.59
N ASN A 306 -17.89 11.34 0.54
CA ASN A 306 -16.56 11.63 0.03
C ASN A 306 -15.81 12.57 0.97
N ASN A 307 -16.50 13.46 1.67
CA ASN A 307 -15.92 14.42 2.60
C ASN A 307 -15.92 13.98 4.07
N CYS A 308 -16.52 12.82 4.37
CA CYS A 308 -16.64 12.20 5.69
C CYS A 308 -17.42 13.03 6.71
N ASP A 309 -18.41 13.84 6.29
CA ASP A 309 -19.21 14.68 7.20
C ASP A 309 -20.41 13.94 7.82
N GLY A 310 -20.62 12.68 7.44
CA GLY A 310 -21.71 11.82 7.89
C GLY A 310 -22.96 11.88 7.00
N HIS A 311 -22.93 12.66 5.93
CA HIS A 311 -23.94 12.70 4.88
C HIS A 311 -23.40 12.07 3.60
N ILE A 312 -24.30 11.49 2.81
CA ILE A 312 -23.94 10.81 1.56
C ILE A 312 -24.55 11.62 0.42
N ASP A 313 -23.72 11.96 -0.56
CA ASP A 313 -24.05 12.72 -1.77
C ASP A 313 -24.78 14.05 -1.48
N GLU A 314 -24.39 14.79 -0.43
CA GLU A 314 -25.05 16.06 -0.15
C GLU A 314 -24.84 17.07 -1.28
N GLY A 315 -25.93 17.74 -1.65
CA GLY A 315 -25.99 18.56 -2.87
C GLY A 315 -26.52 17.82 -4.10
N PHE A 316 -26.49 16.49 -4.13
CA PHE A 316 -27.17 15.66 -5.15
C PHE A 316 -28.49 15.09 -4.64
N ARG A 317 -28.62 14.99 -3.31
CA ARG A 317 -29.82 14.53 -2.60
C ARG A 317 -30.55 15.68 -1.93
N ASP A 318 -31.88 15.67 -2.01
CA ASP A 318 -32.73 16.59 -1.24
C ASP A 318 -32.61 16.28 0.26
N GLN A 319 -32.19 17.27 1.06
CA GLN A 319 -31.88 17.07 2.47
C GLN A 319 -33.10 16.70 3.33
N ALA A 320 -34.32 17.07 2.91
CA ALA A 320 -35.53 16.82 3.68
C ALA A 320 -36.12 15.43 3.42
N THR A 321 -36.10 15.00 2.17
CA THR A 321 -36.72 13.74 1.72
C THR A 321 -35.71 12.62 1.55
N GLY A 322 -34.44 12.97 1.33
CA GLY A 322 -33.42 11.99 1.03
C GLY A 322 -33.61 11.35 -0.36
N LEU A 323 -34.14 12.08 -1.32
CA LEU A 323 -34.30 11.60 -2.69
C LEU A 323 -33.33 12.35 -3.60
N TYR A 324 -32.81 11.66 -4.61
CA TYR A 324 -32.08 12.33 -5.68
C TYR A 324 -33.10 12.99 -6.61
N THR A 325 -33.17 14.32 -6.59
CA THR A 325 -34.21 15.09 -7.28
C THR A 325 -33.66 15.97 -8.40
N LEU A 326 -32.33 15.95 -8.61
CA LEU A 326 -31.73 16.64 -9.73
C LEU A 326 -32.10 15.95 -11.04
N ASP A 327 -32.25 16.74 -12.11
CA ASP A 327 -32.54 16.20 -13.44
C ASP A 327 -31.41 15.29 -13.94
N THR A 328 -30.17 15.46 -13.47
CA THR A 328 -29.00 14.65 -13.83
C THR A 328 -28.89 13.35 -13.04
N ASP A 329 -29.58 13.25 -11.91
CA ASP A 329 -29.42 12.17 -10.91
C ASP A 329 -30.79 11.68 -10.43
N CYS A 330 -31.80 11.68 -11.29
CA CYS A 330 -33.17 11.53 -10.82
C CYS A 330 -33.45 10.13 -10.26
N GLY A 331 -33.78 10.06 -8.97
CA GLY A 331 -34.01 8.83 -8.21
C GLY A 331 -32.76 8.04 -7.87
N VAL A 332 -31.66 8.23 -8.61
CA VAL A 332 -30.43 7.44 -8.52
C VAL A 332 -29.31 8.23 -9.23
N CYS A 333 -28.07 8.17 -8.72
CA CYS A 333 -26.93 8.89 -9.30
C CYS A 333 -26.72 8.57 -10.78
N GLY A 334 -26.44 9.61 -11.57
CA GLY A 334 -26.21 9.54 -13.01
C GLY A 334 -27.44 9.27 -13.87
N ASN A 335 -28.64 9.11 -13.30
CA ASN A 335 -29.87 8.94 -14.08
C ASN A 335 -30.40 10.28 -14.58
N SER A 336 -29.84 10.74 -15.70
CA SER A 336 -30.29 11.96 -16.35
C SER A 336 -31.65 11.78 -17.01
N CYS A 337 -32.59 12.65 -16.67
CA CYS A 337 -33.87 12.75 -17.35
C CYS A 337 -33.75 13.37 -18.74
N GLU A 338 -32.68 14.08 -19.05
CA GLU A 338 -32.52 14.74 -20.36
C GLU A 338 -32.50 13.71 -21.50
N GLY A 339 -33.32 13.93 -22.53
CA GLY A 339 -33.39 13.06 -23.71
C GLY A 339 -34.05 11.70 -23.49
N PHE A 340 -34.55 11.41 -22.28
CA PHE A 340 -35.15 10.10 -21.95
C PHE A 340 -36.45 9.83 -22.71
N PHE A 341 -37.24 10.87 -22.99
CA PHE A 341 -38.53 10.75 -23.67
C PHE A 341 -38.47 11.41 -25.05
N PRO A 342 -38.80 10.70 -26.14
CA PRO A 342 -38.83 11.28 -27.48
C PRO A 342 -39.85 12.42 -27.60
N ASN A 343 -39.47 13.49 -28.30
CA ASN A 343 -40.32 14.65 -28.56
C ASN A 343 -40.86 15.32 -27.29
N ALA A 344 -40.06 15.33 -26.23
CA ALA A 344 -40.44 15.87 -24.93
C ALA A 344 -39.29 16.67 -24.30
N VAL A 345 -39.67 17.64 -23.46
CA VAL A 345 -38.82 18.13 -22.38
C VAL A 345 -39.17 17.30 -21.15
N SER A 346 -38.14 16.85 -20.46
CA SER A 346 -38.21 15.94 -19.31
C SER A 346 -37.62 16.60 -18.08
N GLY A 347 -37.95 16.07 -16.92
CA GLY A 347 -37.39 16.50 -15.64
C GLY A 347 -37.74 15.53 -14.53
N CYS A 348 -37.04 15.68 -13.40
CA CYS A 348 -37.23 14.86 -12.23
C CYS A 348 -38.43 15.34 -11.42
N ARG A 349 -39.35 14.43 -11.09
CA ARG A 349 -40.49 14.72 -10.21
C ARG A 349 -40.63 13.65 -9.14
N VAL A 350 -40.96 14.10 -7.93
CA VAL A 350 -41.31 13.22 -6.82
C VAL A 350 -42.80 12.94 -6.85
N GLU A 351 -43.17 11.70 -7.09
CA GLU A 351 -44.57 11.24 -7.09
C GLU A 351 -44.70 10.05 -6.14
N SER A 352 -45.61 10.17 -5.16
CA SER A 352 -45.80 9.14 -4.13
C SER A 352 -44.51 8.75 -3.38
N GLY A 353 -43.62 9.72 -3.15
CA GLY A 353 -42.36 9.52 -2.42
C GLY A 353 -41.23 8.91 -3.26
N VAL A 354 -41.40 8.78 -4.59
CA VAL A 354 -40.37 8.28 -5.50
C VAL A 354 -40.02 9.37 -6.50
N ALA A 355 -38.75 9.70 -6.62
CA ALA A 355 -38.23 10.57 -7.67
C ALA A 355 -38.11 9.77 -8.98
N ARG A 356 -38.76 10.23 -10.05
CA ARG A 356 -38.70 9.62 -11.37
C ARG A 356 -38.69 10.66 -12.48
N CYS A 357 -38.07 10.31 -13.59
CA CYS A 357 -38.15 11.12 -14.80
C CYS A 357 -39.58 11.09 -15.34
N VAL A 358 -40.11 12.28 -15.60
CA VAL A 358 -41.41 12.48 -16.25
C VAL A 358 -41.27 13.49 -17.39
N VAL A 359 -42.24 13.48 -18.29
CA VAL A 359 -42.41 14.54 -19.28
C VAL A 359 -42.94 15.78 -18.58
N THR A 360 -42.21 16.90 -18.70
CA THR A 360 -42.64 18.21 -18.22
C THR A 360 -43.40 18.98 -19.30
N SER A 361 -43.02 18.81 -20.56
CA SER A 361 -43.77 19.34 -21.71
C SER A 361 -43.46 18.53 -22.98
N CYS A 362 -44.36 18.58 -23.95
CA CYS A 362 -44.15 17.96 -25.26
C CYS A 362 -43.61 18.96 -26.27
N ALA A 363 -42.81 18.48 -27.21
CA ALA A 363 -42.35 19.28 -28.34
C ALA A 363 -43.55 19.76 -29.19
N PRO A 364 -43.41 20.86 -29.94
CA PRO A 364 -44.47 21.35 -30.83
C PRO A 364 -44.99 20.25 -31.77
N GLY A 365 -46.32 20.15 -31.88
CA GLY A 365 -46.99 19.09 -32.66
C GLY A 365 -47.18 17.77 -31.92
N PHE A 366 -46.85 17.70 -30.62
CA PHE A 366 -47.12 16.57 -29.74
C PHE A 366 -47.93 17.01 -28.52
N TYR A 367 -48.72 16.10 -27.97
CA TYR A 367 -49.47 16.31 -26.73
C TYR A 367 -49.12 15.26 -25.67
N LEU A 368 -49.33 15.62 -24.41
CA LEU A 368 -49.06 14.76 -23.26
C LEU A 368 -50.15 13.68 -23.15
N ALA A 369 -49.83 12.45 -23.58
CA ALA A 369 -50.74 11.31 -23.49
C ALA A 369 -50.64 10.57 -22.14
N GLY A 370 -49.55 10.79 -21.41
CA GLY A 370 -49.31 10.25 -20.09
C GLY A 370 -48.05 10.85 -19.47
N PRO A 371 -47.69 10.49 -18.22
CA PRO A 371 -46.57 11.12 -17.49
C PRO A 371 -45.20 10.91 -18.15
N THR A 372 -45.09 9.96 -19.09
CA THR A 372 -43.84 9.59 -19.76
C THR A 372 -43.99 9.52 -21.27
N THR A 373 -45.05 10.10 -21.84
CA THR A 373 -45.40 9.87 -23.25
C THR A 373 -45.99 11.10 -23.91
N CYS A 374 -45.31 11.54 -24.97
CA CYS A 374 -45.81 12.50 -25.93
C CYS A 374 -46.26 11.77 -27.19
N LEU A 375 -47.49 11.98 -27.63
CA LEU A 375 -48.01 11.45 -28.90
C LEU A 375 -48.17 12.58 -29.91
N PRO A 376 -47.92 12.33 -31.21
CA PRO A 376 -48.09 13.34 -32.23
C PRO A 376 -49.57 13.73 -32.35
N VAL A 377 -49.81 15.02 -32.55
CA VAL A 377 -51.11 15.53 -32.96
C VAL A 377 -51.32 15.11 -34.42
N ILE A 378 -52.27 14.20 -34.65
CA ILE A 378 -52.64 13.75 -35.99
C ILE A 378 -53.96 14.39 -36.42
N GLU A 379 -54.12 14.61 -37.72
CA GLU A 379 -55.39 15.01 -38.28
C GLU A 379 -56.35 13.81 -38.26
N ALA A 380 -57.18 13.75 -37.22
CA ALA A 380 -58.18 12.70 -37.03
C ALA A 380 -59.56 13.08 -37.57
N ALA A 381 -59.68 14.25 -38.23
CA ALA A 381 -60.94 14.71 -38.78
C ALA A 381 -61.54 13.65 -39.72
N CYS A 382 -62.84 13.40 -39.56
CA CYS A 382 -63.59 12.46 -40.40
C CYS A 382 -63.18 10.98 -40.31
N LEU A 383 -62.39 10.59 -39.31
CA LEU A 383 -62.23 9.18 -38.97
C LEU A 383 -63.55 8.64 -38.36
N PRO A 384 -64.00 7.43 -38.74
CA PRO A 384 -65.18 6.82 -38.14
C PRO A 384 -64.94 6.53 -36.66
N CYS A 385 -65.95 6.76 -35.83
CA CYS A 385 -65.86 6.57 -34.38
C CYS A 385 -67.17 6.01 -33.82
N THR A 386 -67.09 5.48 -32.60
CA THR A 386 -68.27 5.09 -31.81
C THR A 386 -68.38 5.89 -30.52
N GLU A 387 -67.27 6.46 -30.06
CA GLU A 387 -67.17 7.29 -28.85
C GLU A 387 -66.00 8.28 -28.98
N ASP A 388 -66.01 9.31 -28.15
CA ASP A 388 -65.01 10.39 -28.17
C ASP A 388 -63.57 9.86 -28.02
N ALA A 389 -63.37 8.79 -27.25
CA ALA A 389 -62.06 8.17 -27.04
C ALA A 389 -61.44 7.60 -28.34
N ASN A 390 -62.23 7.35 -29.39
CA ASN A 390 -61.70 6.95 -30.69
C ASN A 390 -61.06 8.13 -31.44
N CYS A 391 -61.39 9.37 -31.05
CA CYS A 391 -60.85 10.60 -31.62
C CYS A 391 -59.60 11.01 -30.84
N VAL A 392 -58.53 10.23 -31.02
CA VAL A 392 -57.28 10.13 -30.24
C VAL A 392 -56.69 11.43 -29.65
N VAL A 393 -56.90 12.61 -30.25
CA VAL A 393 -56.40 13.89 -29.72
C VAL A 393 -57.36 14.41 -28.64
N PRO A 394 -56.91 14.68 -27.40
CA PRO A 394 -57.76 15.20 -26.34
C PRO A 394 -58.54 16.46 -26.78
N GLY A 395 -59.83 16.48 -26.46
CA GLY A 395 -60.77 17.52 -26.88
C GLY A 395 -61.57 17.19 -28.14
N ASN A 396 -61.05 16.32 -29.02
CA ASN A 396 -61.81 15.87 -30.19
C ASN A 396 -63.01 15.01 -29.76
N ALA A 397 -64.11 15.12 -30.50
CA ALA A 397 -65.35 14.45 -30.16
C ALA A 397 -65.92 13.63 -31.33
N CYS A 398 -66.63 12.57 -31.00
CA CYS A 398 -67.36 11.74 -31.94
C CYS A 398 -68.74 12.35 -32.19
N VAL A 399 -68.91 12.98 -33.37
CA VAL A 399 -70.08 13.80 -33.69
C VAL A 399 -70.96 13.15 -34.76
N PRO A 400 -72.30 13.31 -34.68
CA PRO A 400 -73.20 12.81 -35.70
C PRO A 400 -73.11 13.67 -36.96
N LEU A 401 -72.70 13.04 -38.06
CA LEU A 401 -72.70 13.62 -39.40
C LEU A 401 -73.52 12.76 -40.34
N ASP A 402 -73.79 13.29 -41.52
CA ASP A 402 -74.49 12.57 -42.56
C ASP A 402 -73.64 11.38 -43.05
N GLY A 403 -74.13 10.17 -42.76
CA GLY A 403 -73.49 8.89 -43.05
C GLY A 403 -72.98 8.12 -41.82
N GLY A 404 -73.06 8.69 -40.60
CA GLY A 404 -72.65 8.01 -39.38
C GLY A 404 -72.01 8.92 -38.33
N LEU A 405 -71.27 8.31 -37.40
CA LEU A 405 -70.49 9.01 -36.39
C LEU A 405 -69.04 9.14 -36.85
N PHE A 406 -68.50 10.36 -36.77
CA PHE A 406 -67.13 10.66 -37.18
C PHE A 406 -66.47 11.62 -36.21
N CYS A 407 -65.14 11.62 -36.20
CA CYS A 407 -64.37 12.53 -35.36
C CYS A 407 -64.42 13.97 -35.89
N GLY A 408 -64.89 14.88 -35.04
CA GLY A 408 -64.64 16.32 -35.14
C GLY A 408 -63.35 16.68 -34.43
N GLN A 409 -62.69 17.75 -34.87
CA GLN A 409 -61.52 18.30 -34.19
C GLN A 409 -61.92 19.42 -33.25
N ASP A 410 -61.37 19.46 -32.04
CA ASP A 410 -61.58 20.58 -31.13
C ASP A 410 -61.11 21.90 -31.73
N CYS A 411 -61.94 22.93 -31.60
CA CYS A 411 -61.65 24.32 -31.98
C CYS A 411 -61.93 25.30 -30.83
N GLY A 412 -62.03 24.81 -29.59
CA GLY A 412 -62.05 25.62 -28.39
C GLY A 412 -60.70 26.31 -28.11
N ALA A 413 -60.66 27.11 -27.05
CA ALA A 413 -59.48 27.91 -26.68
C ALA A 413 -58.23 27.05 -26.41
N ASP A 414 -58.40 25.88 -25.80
CA ASP A 414 -57.33 24.99 -25.36
C ASP A 414 -57.07 23.84 -26.34
N ASN A 415 -57.55 23.95 -27.58
CA ASN A 415 -57.43 22.86 -28.55
C ASN A 415 -55.97 22.51 -28.85
N LEU A 416 -55.71 21.22 -29.05
CA LEU A 416 -54.38 20.70 -29.37
C LEU A 416 -54.13 20.55 -30.87
N ASN A 417 -55.09 20.91 -31.72
CA ASN A 417 -55.04 20.70 -33.17
C ASN A 417 -54.24 21.77 -33.92
N GLY A 418 -53.63 22.72 -33.21
CA GLY A 418 -52.76 23.76 -33.80
C GLY A 418 -53.51 24.92 -34.45
N TYR A 419 -54.78 25.13 -34.10
CA TYR A 419 -55.60 26.23 -34.59
C TYR A 419 -55.93 27.23 -33.47
N ASN A 420 -56.18 28.49 -33.83
CA ASN A 420 -56.70 29.48 -32.88
C ASN A 420 -58.14 29.11 -32.49
N GLU A 421 -58.59 29.59 -31.33
CA GLU A 421 -60.00 29.47 -30.91
C GLU A 421 -60.96 29.90 -32.02
N GLY A 422 -62.00 29.10 -32.25
CA GLY A 422 -63.00 29.34 -33.29
C GLY A 422 -62.53 29.10 -34.72
N SER A 423 -61.26 28.76 -34.93
CA SER A 423 -60.66 28.53 -36.25
C SER A 423 -60.55 27.04 -36.55
N CYS A 424 -60.76 26.69 -37.82
CA CYS A 424 -60.74 25.30 -38.29
C CYS A 424 -59.95 25.18 -39.61
N PRO A 425 -59.50 23.96 -39.97
CA PRO A 425 -58.94 23.71 -41.29
C PRO A 425 -59.90 24.12 -42.42
N ASN A 426 -59.35 24.38 -43.60
CA ASN A 426 -60.16 24.72 -44.77
C ASN A 426 -61.20 23.62 -45.06
N GLY A 427 -62.46 24.02 -45.22
CA GLY A 427 -63.56 23.08 -45.45
C GLY A 427 -64.39 22.75 -44.20
N TYR A 428 -63.96 23.24 -43.04
CA TYR A 428 -64.62 23.01 -41.76
C TYR A 428 -65.09 24.33 -41.14
N THR A 429 -66.10 24.24 -40.27
CA THR A 429 -66.60 25.34 -39.46
C THR A 429 -66.59 24.92 -38.00
N CYS A 430 -66.13 25.81 -37.13
CA CYS A 430 -66.19 25.60 -35.69
C CYS A 430 -67.65 25.70 -35.24
N THR A 431 -68.19 24.62 -34.66
CA THR A 431 -69.59 24.50 -34.28
C THR A 431 -69.68 24.12 -32.81
N GLU A 432 -70.50 24.84 -32.05
CA GLU A 432 -70.82 24.48 -30.67
C GLU A 432 -71.73 23.24 -30.65
N LEU A 433 -71.26 22.19 -29.98
CA LEU A 433 -72.06 21.04 -29.60
C LEU A 433 -72.88 21.43 -28.37
N GLY A 434 -74.12 20.97 -28.25
CA GLY A 434 -75.06 21.36 -27.19
C GLY A 434 -74.64 21.04 -25.74
N ASP A 435 -73.41 20.58 -25.53
CA ASP A 435 -72.71 20.38 -24.25
C ASP A 435 -71.62 21.43 -23.97
N GLY A 436 -71.53 22.49 -24.80
CA GLY A 436 -70.58 23.60 -24.67
C GLY A 436 -69.21 23.36 -25.33
N ARG A 437 -68.98 22.17 -25.89
CA ARG A 437 -67.75 21.88 -26.65
C ARG A 437 -67.83 22.46 -28.04
N HIS A 438 -66.70 22.82 -28.62
CA HIS A 438 -66.64 23.37 -29.98
C HIS A 438 -65.86 22.42 -30.89
N GLN A 439 -66.45 22.02 -32.02
CA GLN A 439 -65.82 21.08 -32.95
C GLN A 439 -65.84 21.59 -34.39
N CYS A 440 -64.75 21.37 -35.11
CA CYS A 440 -64.63 21.57 -36.55
C CYS A 440 -65.44 20.51 -37.28
N LEU A 441 -66.57 20.93 -37.86
CA LEU A 441 -67.44 20.07 -38.67
C LEU A 441 -67.34 20.46 -40.16
N PRO A 442 -67.38 19.50 -41.10
CA PRO A 442 -67.36 19.81 -42.53
C PRO A 442 -68.53 20.72 -42.93
N TYR A 443 -68.32 21.68 -43.84
CA TYR A 443 -69.43 22.51 -44.36
C TYR A 443 -70.57 21.70 -44.99
N SER A 444 -70.25 20.51 -45.51
CA SER A 444 -71.22 19.59 -46.11
C SER A 444 -72.02 18.79 -45.09
N ASN A 445 -71.67 18.90 -43.80
CA ASN A 445 -72.15 18.02 -42.73
C ASN A 445 -71.92 16.52 -43.03
N SER A 446 -70.97 16.17 -43.91
CA SER A 446 -70.64 14.79 -44.26
C SER A 446 -69.15 14.61 -44.52
N CYS A 447 -68.58 13.55 -43.96
CA CYS A 447 -67.21 13.14 -44.23
C CYS A 447 -67.01 12.42 -45.56
N SER A 448 -68.12 12.01 -46.21
CA SER A 448 -68.12 11.38 -47.53
C SER A 448 -68.34 12.36 -48.69
N CYS A 449 -68.61 13.63 -48.39
CA CYS A 449 -68.88 14.67 -49.38
C CYS A 449 -67.87 15.81 -49.25
N SER A 450 -66.79 15.74 -50.03
CA SER A 450 -65.75 16.76 -50.05
C SER A 450 -65.95 17.73 -51.22
N ARG A 451 -65.71 19.03 -50.96
CA ARG A 451 -65.82 20.08 -51.98
C ARG A 451 -64.87 19.91 -53.17
N THR A 452 -63.75 19.22 -52.99
CA THR A 452 -62.72 19.09 -54.05
C THR A 452 -62.92 17.85 -54.91
N SER A 453 -63.40 16.75 -54.34
CA SER A 453 -63.58 15.48 -55.06
C SER A 453 -65.00 15.25 -55.56
N ASP A 454 -66.01 15.82 -54.91
CA ASP A 454 -67.41 15.41 -55.09
C ASP A 454 -68.33 16.52 -55.59
N GLN A 455 -67.74 17.65 -56.00
CA GLN A 455 -68.51 18.75 -56.59
C GLN A 455 -69.30 18.29 -57.83
N GLY A 456 -70.64 18.40 -57.75
CA GLY A 456 -71.56 18.03 -58.83
C GLY A 456 -71.85 16.53 -58.94
N LYS A 457 -71.35 15.70 -58.01
CA LYS A 457 -71.75 14.29 -57.90
C LYS A 457 -73.03 14.17 -57.09
N SER A 458 -73.88 13.21 -57.45
CA SER A 458 -75.09 12.89 -56.70
C SER A 458 -75.00 11.51 -56.08
N ARG A 459 -75.58 11.33 -54.90
CA ARG A 459 -75.75 10.02 -54.23
C ARG A 459 -77.22 9.74 -53.93
N PRO A 460 -77.63 8.47 -53.84
CA PRO A 460 -78.98 8.14 -53.39
C PRO A 460 -79.20 8.63 -51.95
N CYS A 461 -80.36 9.20 -51.67
CA CYS A 461 -80.81 9.60 -50.34
C CYS A 461 -82.23 9.12 -50.07
N THR A 462 -82.64 9.13 -48.81
CA THR A 462 -84.00 8.79 -48.41
C THR A 462 -84.50 9.78 -47.36
N GLU A 463 -85.68 10.35 -47.55
CA GLU A 463 -86.38 11.20 -46.59
C GLU A 463 -87.57 10.45 -46.01
N SER A 464 -87.76 10.52 -44.69
CA SER A 464 -88.84 9.82 -44.00
C SER A 464 -89.68 10.75 -43.15
N ASN A 465 -90.99 10.60 -43.20
CA ASN A 465 -91.94 11.26 -42.30
C ASN A 465 -93.00 10.25 -41.82
N GLU A 466 -94.03 10.73 -41.12
CA GLU A 466 -95.12 9.87 -40.62
C GLU A 466 -95.92 9.14 -41.72
N TYR A 467 -95.80 9.57 -42.99
CA TYR A 467 -96.52 9.02 -44.14
C TYR A 467 -95.68 8.04 -44.99
N GLY A 468 -94.38 7.89 -44.71
CA GLY A 468 -93.51 6.93 -45.39
C GLY A 468 -92.11 7.46 -45.70
N THR A 469 -91.35 6.65 -46.46
CA THR A 469 -89.96 6.94 -46.87
C THR A 469 -89.87 7.06 -48.39
N CYS A 470 -89.35 8.18 -48.89
CA CYS A 470 -89.13 8.43 -50.30
C CYS A 470 -87.63 8.37 -50.64
N ALA A 471 -87.27 7.68 -51.73
CA ALA A 471 -85.90 7.68 -52.25
C ALA A 471 -85.70 8.80 -53.28
N GLY A 472 -84.54 9.45 -53.25
CA GLY A 472 -84.17 10.52 -54.15
C GLY A 472 -82.66 10.56 -54.42
N LEU A 473 -82.22 11.63 -55.07
CA LEU A 473 -80.79 11.94 -55.25
C LEU A 473 -80.47 13.23 -54.49
N GLN A 474 -79.43 13.18 -53.65
CA GLN A 474 -78.80 14.34 -53.02
C GLN A 474 -77.58 14.71 -53.87
N THR A 475 -77.41 16.00 -54.20
CA THR A 475 -76.32 16.52 -55.04
C THR A 475 -75.59 17.63 -54.33
#